data_AF-A0A2N5TLQ0-F1
#
_entry.id   AF-A0A2N5TLQ0-F1
#
_cell.length_a   1.000
_cell.length_b   1.000
_cell.length_c   1.000
_cell.angle_alpha   90.00
_cell.angle_beta   90.00
_cell.angle_gamma   90.00
#
_symmetry.space_group_name_H-M   'P 1'
#
loop_
_entity.id
_entity.type
_entity.pdbx_description
1 polymer ?
#
loop_
_entity_poly.entity_id
_entity_poly.type
_entity_poly.pdbx_seq_one_letter_code
_entity_poly.pdbx_strand_id
1 'polypeptide(L)'
;MLNGCKPMLNGCKPMLNGCKPMLNGCKPMLNGCKPMLNGCKPMLNGCKPMLNGCKPMLNGCKPMLNGCKPMLNGCKPMLNGCKPMLNGCKPMLNGCKPMLNECKPMLNECKPMLNG
;
A
#
# COMPACT_ATOMS: atom_id res chain seq x y z
N MET A 1 -35.55 -17.71 9.25
CA MET A 1 -34.65 -16.67 8.69
C MET A 1 -33.67 -16.11 9.73
N LEU A 2 -34.13 -15.60 10.88
CA LEU A 2 -33.27 -15.14 12.00
C LEU A 2 -32.26 -16.18 12.54
N ASN A 3 -32.61 -17.46 12.55
CA ASN A 3 -31.77 -18.53 13.15
C ASN A 3 -30.47 -18.81 12.38
N GLY A 4 -30.39 -18.52 11.07
CA GLY A 4 -29.14 -18.67 10.30
C GLY A 4 -28.19 -17.48 10.46
N CYS A 5 -28.74 -16.28 10.70
CA CYS A 5 -27.96 -15.06 10.80
C CYS A 5 -27.15 -14.92 12.10
N LYS A 6 -27.66 -15.42 13.23
CA LYS A 6 -26.94 -15.39 14.52
C LYS A 6 -25.61 -16.15 14.46
N PRO A 7 -25.56 -17.43 14.04
CA PRO A 7 -24.31 -18.17 13.90
C PRO A 7 -23.32 -17.52 12.94
N MET A 8 -23.81 -17.05 11.79
CA MET A 8 -23.02 -16.35 10.77
C MET A 8 -22.34 -15.08 11.31
N LEU A 9 -23.10 -14.23 12.00
CA LEU A 9 -22.55 -13.02 12.61
C LEU A 9 -21.59 -13.31 13.76
N ASN A 10 -21.86 -14.36 14.55
CA ASN A 10 -20.97 -14.81 15.62
C ASN A 10 -19.61 -15.31 15.09
N GLY A 11 -19.57 -15.94 13.91
CA GLY A 11 -18.31 -16.30 13.24
C GLY A 11 -17.58 -15.09 12.67
N CYS A 12 -18.32 -14.12 12.13
CA CYS A 12 -17.73 -12.96 11.47
C CYS A 12 -17.20 -11.87 12.40
N LYS A 13 -17.80 -11.71 13.58
CA LYS A 13 -17.39 -10.68 14.54
C LYS A 13 -15.95 -10.87 15.03
N PRO A 14 -15.50 -12.07 15.45
CA PRO A 14 -14.11 -12.34 15.79
C PRO A 14 -13.14 -12.11 14.62
N MET A 15 -13.54 -12.52 13.41
CA MET A 15 -12.73 -12.36 12.21
C MET A 15 -12.45 -10.87 11.92
N LEU A 16 -13.51 -10.05 11.90
CA LEU A 16 -13.39 -8.61 11.68
C LEU A 16 -12.61 -7.92 12.82
N ASN A 17 -12.81 -8.37 14.07
CA ASN A 17 -12.07 -7.87 15.22
C ASN A 17 -10.57 -8.18 15.13
N GLY A 18 -10.18 -9.34 14.59
CA GLY A 18 -8.77 -9.67 14.32
C GLY A 18 -8.17 -8.85 13.18
N CYS A 19 -8.97 -8.54 12.15
CA CYS A 19 -8.51 -7.71 11.02
C CYS A 19 -8.25 -6.25 11.43
N LYS A 20 -9.08 -5.69 12.32
CA LYS A 20 -9.03 -4.28 12.71
C LYS A 20 -7.66 -3.81 13.22
N PRO A 21 -7.01 -4.46 14.21
CA PRO A 21 -5.69 -4.08 14.68
C PRO A 21 -4.62 -4.24 13.60
N MET A 22 -4.75 -5.25 12.73
CA MET A 22 -3.81 -5.47 11.63
C MET A 22 -3.87 -4.31 10.61
N LEU A 23 -5.08 -3.91 10.20
CA LEU A 23 -5.28 -2.77 9.31
C LEU A 23 -4.84 -1.46 9.95
N ASN A 24 -5.10 -1.28 11.25
CA ASN A 24 -4.67 -0.12 12.01
C ASN A 24 -3.14 -0.01 12.08
N GLY A 25 -2.42 -1.14 12.22
CA GLY A 25 -0.96 -1.17 12.17
C GLY A 25 -0.39 -0.85 10.79
N CYS A 26 -1.06 -1.30 9.72
CA CYS A 26 -0.64 -0.98 8.34
C CYS A 26 -0.80 0.51 8.00
N LYS A 27 -1.85 1.17 8.50
CA LYS A 27 -2.19 2.55 8.15
C LYS A 27 -1.06 3.56 8.38
N PRO A 28 -0.42 3.67 9.56
CA PRO A 28 0.70 4.57 9.78
C PRO A 28 1.91 4.21 8.91
N MET A 29 2.15 2.92 8.68
CA MET A 29 3.26 2.47 7.83
C MET A 29 3.08 2.93 6.37
N LEU A 30 1.88 2.74 5.82
CA LEU A 30 1.52 3.21 4.47
C LEU A 30 1.55 4.75 4.39
N ASN A 31 1.07 5.43 5.43
CA ASN A 31 1.09 6.89 5.52
C ASN A 31 2.52 7.44 5.55
N GLY A 32 3.46 6.78 6.23
CA GLY A 32 4.88 7.16 6.22
C GLY A 32 5.56 6.93 4.87
N CYS A 33 5.19 5.86 4.15
CA CYS A 33 5.72 5.60 2.80
C CYS A 33 5.23 6.62 1.75
N LYS A 34 3.99 7.09 1.87
CA LYS A 34 3.36 7.97 0.87
C LYS A 34 4.15 9.25 0.56
N PRO A 35 4.55 10.09 1.53
CA PRO A 35 5.35 11.29 1.24
C PRO A 35 6.73 10.94 0.67
N MET A 36 7.33 9.83 1.11
CA MET A 36 8.64 9.39 0.61
C MET A 36 8.57 9.00 -0.87
N LEU A 37 7.56 8.21 -1.25
CA LEU A 37 7.30 7.84 -2.64
C LEU A 37 6.93 9.06 -3.50
N ASN A 38 6.13 9.97 -2.95
CA ASN A 38 5.75 11.20 -3.63
C ASN A 38 6.95 12.12 -3.88
N GLY A 39 7.92 12.19 -2.96
CA GLY A 39 9.17 12.94 -3.16
C GLY A 39 10.09 12.31 -4.22
N CYS A 40 10.14 10.97 -4.28
CA CYS A 40 10.93 10.27 -5.29
C CYS A 40 10.37 10.42 -6.72
N LYS A 41 9.03 10.46 -6.87
CA LYS A 41 8.36 10.48 -8.18
C LYS A 41 8.81 11.63 -9.10
N PRO A 42 8.80 12.92 -8.70
CA PRO A 42 9.26 14.01 -9.55
C PRO A 42 10.76 13.91 -9.86
N MET A 43 11.57 13.44 -8.91
CA MET A 43 13.01 13.24 -9.12
C MET A 43 13.29 12.19 -10.19
N LEU A 44 12.64 11.03 -10.10
CA LEU A 44 12.73 9.96 -11.10
C LEU A 44 12.19 10.41 -12.47
N ASN A 45 11.08 11.15 -12.47
CA ASN A 45 10.48 11.68 -13.69
C ASN A 45 11.37 12.72 -14.37
N GLY A 46 12.11 13.54 -13.62
CA GLY A 46 13.09 14.49 -14.17
C GLY A 46 14.32 13.77 -14.74
N CYS A 47 14.80 12.71 -14.08
CA CYS A 47 15.93 11.93 -14.57
C CYS A 47 15.63 11.13 -15.85
N LYS A 48 14.41 10.61 -16.02
CA LYS A 48 14.04 9.76 -17.16
C LYS A 48 14.26 10.41 -18.55
N PRO A 49 13.76 11.62 -18.85
CA PRO A 49 14.01 12.27 -20.14
C PRO A 49 15.48 12.66 -20.32
N MET A 50 16.17 13.05 -19.23
CA MET A 50 17.60 13.36 -19.28
C MET A 50 18.42 12.12 -19.69
N LEU A 51 18.15 10.97 -19.08
CA LEU A 51 18.81 9.70 -19.44
C LEU A 51 18.48 9.26 -20.86
N ASN A 52 17.23 9.41 -21.30
CA ASN A 52 16.80 9.05 -22.66
C ASN A 52 17.46 9.93 -23.73
N GLY A 53 17.56 11.24 -23.48
CA GLY A 53 18.23 12.19 -24.38
C GLY A 53 19.74 11.99 -24.46
N CYS A 54 20.33 11.31 -23.48
CA CYS A 54 21.77 11.05 -23.42
C CYS A 54 22.24 9.75 -24.06
N LYS A 55 21.34 8.80 -24.29
CA LYS A 55 21.63 7.54 -24.97
C LYS A 55 22.27 7.69 -26.37
N PRO A 56 21.91 8.69 -27.20
CA PRO A 56 22.53 8.90 -28.51
C PRO A 56 23.79 9.81 -28.51
N MET A 57 24.12 10.53 -27.43
CA MET A 57 25.24 11.49 -27.40
C MET A 57 26.06 11.37 -26.10
N LEU A 58 26.76 10.25 -25.90
CA LEU A 58 27.44 9.89 -24.64
C LEU A 58 28.41 10.96 -24.11
N ASN A 59 29.20 11.63 -24.97
CA ASN A 59 30.20 12.61 -24.52
C ASN A 59 29.60 13.97 -24.12
N GLY A 60 28.61 14.48 -24.86
CA GLY A 60 27.96 15.77 -24.56
C GLY A 60 27.04 15.73 -23.34
N CYS A 61 26.63 14.52 -22.94
CA CYS A 61 25.67 14.31 -21.88
C CYS A 61 26.23 14.12 -20.47
N LYS A 62 27.56 14.10 -20.33
CA LYS A 62 28.23 13.92 -19.03
C LYS A 62 27.70 14.87 -17.93
N PRO A 63 27.41 16.16 -18.20
CA PRO A 63 26.82 17.06 -17.20
C PRO A 63 25.39 16.66 -16.80
N MET A 64 24.55 16.24 -17.75
CA MET A 64 23.18 15.79 -17.47
C MET A 64 23.17 14.50 -16.64
N LEU A 65 24.02 13.52 -17.00
CA LEU A 65 24.18 12.28 -16.24
C LEU A 65 24.65 12.56 -14.80
N ASN A 66 25.58 13.50 -14.63
CA ASN A 66 26.05 13.94 -13.32
C ASN A 66 24.95 14.63 -12.51
N GLY A 67 24.04 15.38 -13.14
CA GLY A 67 22.88 15.99 -12.46
C GLY A 67 21.82 14.96 -12.03
N CYS A 68 21.61 13.91 -12.82
CA CYS A 68 20.67 12.82 -12.46
C CYS A 68 21.17 11.99 -11.27
N LYS A 69 22.49 11.82 -11.11
CA LYS A 69 23.08 10.89 -10.14
C LYS A 69 22.74 11.26 -8.67
N PRO A 70 22.87 12.52 -8.20
CA PRO A 70 22.41 12.95 -6.89
C PRO A 70 20.91 12.73 -6.67
N MET A 71 20.09 12.98 -7.69
CA MET A 71 18.64 12.80 -7.60
C MET A 71 18.26 11.33 -7.39
N LEU A 72 18.87 10.42 -8.17
CA LEU A 72 18.70 8.98 -8.02
C LEU A 72 19.23 8.48 -6.66
N ASN A 73 20.37 9.02 -6.22
CA ASN A 73 20.96 8.69 -4.93
C ASN A 73 20.08 9.15 -3.76
N GLY A 74 19.40 10.30 -3.86
CA GLY A 74 18.45 10.78 -2.85
C GLY A 74 17.18 9.94 -2.79
N CYS A 75 16.70 9.43 -3.94
CA CYS A 75 15.53 8.54 -3.98
C CYS A 75 15.81 7.17 -3.34
N LYS A 76 17.04 6.64 -3.49
CA LYS A 76 17.40 5.29 -3.04
C LYS A 76 17.13 5.02 -1.55
N PRO A 77 17.59 5.84 -0.58
CA PRO A 77 17.31 5.62 0.83
C PRO A 77 15.81 5.76 1.15
N MET A 78 15.10 6.66 0.46
CA MET A 78 13.66 6.83 0.64
C MET A 78 12.88 5.58 0.21
N LEU A 79 13.20 5.03 -0.97
CA LEU A 79 12.62 3.78 -1.45
C LEU A 79 12.98 2.59 -0.56
N ASN A 80 14.24 2.54 -0.10
CA ASN A 80 14.70 1.50 0.83
C ASN A 80 13.98 1.55 2.18
N GLY A 81 13.68 2.73 2.72
CA GLY A 81 12.89 2.89 3.94
C GLY A 81 11.43 2.46 3.78
N CYS A 82 10.84 2.69 2.59
CA CYS A 82 9.47 2.26 2.30
C CYS A 82 9.34 0.74 2.15
N LYS A 83 10.38 0.06 1.62
CA LYS A 83 10.33 -1.37 1.30
C LYS A 83 9.98 -2.28 2.49
N PRO A 84 10.64 -2.21 3.66
CA PRO A 84 10.29 -3.04 4.81
C PRO A 84 8.88 -2.71 5.34
N MET A 85 8.47 -1.44 5.28
CA MET A 85 7.14 -1.01 5.72
C MET A 85 6.04 -1.62 4.84
N LEU A 86 6.20 -1.56 3.51
CA LEU A 86 5.29 -2.19 2.56
C LEU A 86 5.29 -3.72 2.70
N ASN A 87 6.46 -4.32 2.91
CA ASN A 87 6.59 -5.75 3.12
C ASN A 87 5.89 -6.23 4.40
N GLY A 88 5.92 -5.45 5.48
CA GLY A 88 5.18 -5.75 6.72
C GLY A 88 3.66 -5.60 6.55
N CYS A 89 3.20 -4.61 5.78
CA CYS A 89 1.78 -4.41 5.53
C CYS A 89 1.17 -5.49 4.63
N LYS A 90 1.92 -6.00 3.66
CA LYS A 90 1.41 -6.96 2.66
C LYS A 90 0.79 -8.24 3.27
N PRO A 91 1.45 -9.00 4.15
CA PRO A 91 0.85 -10.19 4.76
C PRO A 91 -0.35 -9.84 5.63
N MET A 92 -0.33 -8.70 6.32
CA MET A 92 -1.44 -8.24 7.16
C MET A 92 -2.69 -7.95 6.32
N LEU A 93 -2.53 -7.22 5.21
CA LEU A 93 -3.61 -6.94 4.26
C LEU A 93 -4.11 -8.22 3.59
N ASN A 94 -3.20 -9.13 3.22
CA ASN A 94 -3.55 -10.41 2.62
C ASN A 94 -4.35 -11.30 3.58
N GLY A 95 -4.03 -11.31 4.87
CA GLY A 95 -4.80 -12.04 5.88
C GLY A 95 -6.19 -11.44 6.11
N CYS A 96 -6.30 -10.11 6.11
CA CYS A 96 -7.58 -9.44 6.34
C CYS A 96 -8.55 -9.51 5.14
N LYS A 97 -8.02 -9.62 3.91
CA LYS A 97 -8.83 -9.52 2.69
C LYS A 97 -9.87 -10.64 2.54
N PRO A 98 -9.55 -11.93 2.69
CA PRO A 98 -10.53 -13.01 2.67
C PRO A 98 -11.59 -12.84 3.74
N MET A 99 -11.17 -12.52 4.97
CA MET A 99 -12.06 -12.34 6.12
C MET A 99 -13.07 -11.22 5.91
N LEU A 100 -12.63 -10.10 5.32
CA LEU A 100 -13.51 -9.00 4.92
C LEU A 100 -14.45 -9.40 3.78
N ASN A 101 -13.96 -10.15 2.80
CA ASN A 101 -14.77 -10.59 1.66
C ASN A 101 -15.87 -11.57 2.06
N GLU A 102 -15.60 -12.46 3.02
CA GLU A 102 -16.58 -13.41 3.54
C GLU A 102 -17.58 -12.71 4.45
N CYS A 103 -17.12 -11.86 5.37
CA CYS A 103 -17.99 -11.32 6.41
C CYS A 103 -18.81 -10.10 6.02
N LYS A 104 -18.37 -9.31 5.04
CA LYS A 104 -19.07 -8.09 4.64
C LYS A 104 -20.43 -8.35 3.97
N PRO A 105 -20.59 -9.34 3.06
CA PRO A 105 -21.90 -9.73 2.53
C PRO A 105 -22.84 -10.25 3.62
N MET A 106 -22.33 -11.14 4.48
CA MET A 106 -23.11 -11.73 5.59
C MET A 106 -23.63 -10.65 6.56
N LEU A 107 -22.82 -9.63 6.84
CA LEU A 107 -23.24 -8.49 7.66
C LEU A 107 -24.31 -7.64 7.00
N ASN A 108 -24.22 -7.44 5.68
CA ASN A 108 -25.19 -6.65 4.92
C ASN A 108 -26.54 -7.36 4.82
N GLU A 109 -26.54 -8.68 4.67
CA GLU A 109 -27.75 -9.49 4.57
C GLU A 109 -28.44 -9.68 5.92
N CYS A 110 -27.67 -9.90 7.00
CA CYS A 110 -28.23 -10.21 8.31
C CYS A 110 -28.59 -8.99 9.18
N LYS A 111 -27.99 -7.81 8.92
CA LYS A 111 -28.30 -6.58 9.69
C LYS A 111 -29.79 -6.18 9.64
N PRO A 112 -30.44 -6.11 8.47
CA PRO A 112 -31.85 -5.73 8.37
C PRO A 112 -32.77 -6.72 9.10
N MET A 113 -32.42 -8.00 9.10
CA MET A 113 -33.23 -9.08 9.66
C MET A 113 -33.20 -9.17 11.18
N LEU A 114 -32.23 -8.51 11.83
CA LEU A 114 -32.08 -8.44 13.30
C LEU A 114 -32.62 -7.14 13.90
N ASN A 115 -32.77 -6.10 13.08
CA ASN A 115 -33.24 -4.79 13.50
C ASN A 115 -34.72 -4.55 13.13
N GLY A 116 -35.38 -5.54 12.52
CA GLY A 116 -36.82 -5.55 12.22
C GLY A 116 -37.57 -6.51 13.12
#